data_AF-A0AA45U1Y1-F1
#
_entry.id   AF-A0AA45U1Y1-F1
#
_cell.length_a   1.000
_cell.length_b   1.000
_cell.length_c   1.000
_cell.angle_alpha   90.00
_cell.angle_beta   90.00
_cell.angle_gamma   90.00
#
_symmetry.space_group_name_H-M   'P 1'
#
loop_
_entity.id
_entity.type
_entity.pdbx_description
1 polymer ?
#
loop_
_entity_poly.entity_id
_entity_poly.type
_entity_poly.pdbx_seq_one_letter_code
_entity_poly.pdbx_strand_id
1 'polypeptide(L)' 'MPLRAHPVQKESKTLLCINCPNTLLTVPPSRYTLQPDDSFATPQALSLFAAVCDTCGYTELYKEGPLFQGGRSEEGES' A
#
# COMPACT_ATOMS: atom_id res chain seq x y z
N MET A 1 -7.66 0.83 0.57
CA MET A 1 -8.31 2.16 0.66
C MET A 1 -7.50 3.18 -0.15
N PRO A 2 -8.09 4.29 -0.61
CA PRO A 2 -7.33 5.29 -1.37
C PRO A 2 -6.26 5.94 -0.49
N LEU A 3 -5.09 6.17 -1.08
CA LEU A 3 -4.06 7.06 -0.55
C LEU A 3 -4.71 8.39 -0.15
N ARG A 4 -4.47 8.85 1.08
CA ARG A 4 -5.06 10.09 1.62
C ARG A 4 -4.03 11.21 1.61
N ALA A 5 -4.48 12.46 1.60
CA ALA A 5 -3.57 13.60 1.74
C ALA A 5 -2.82 13.51 3.08
N HIS A 6 -1.51 13.79 3.06
CA HIS A 6 -0.71 13.82 4.27
C HIS A 6 -1.14 15.02 5.14
N PRO A 7 -1.37 14.85 6.46
CA PRO A 7 -1.88 15.91 7.32
C PRO A 7 -0.90 17.07 7.59
N VAL A 8 0.32 17.00 7.06
CA VAL A 8 1.43 17.94 7.39
C VAL A 8 2.19 18.31 6.13
N GLN A 9 2.50 17.32 5.29
CA GLN A 9 3.15 17.56 4.00
C GLN A 9 2.09 17.86 2.93
N LYS A 10 1.92 19.15 2.63
CA LYS A 10 1.01 19.61 1.56
C LYS A 10 1.35 18.91 0.24
N GLU A 11 0.33 18.51 -0.51
CA GLU A 11 0.44 17.80 -1.81
C GLU A 11 1.02 16.37 -1.76
N SER A 12 1.47 15.91 -0.59
CA SER A 12 1.89 14.52 -0.38
C SER A 12 0.69 13.62 -0.09
N LYS A 13 0.82 12.35 -0.50
CA LYS A 13 -0.15 11.29 -0.22
C LYS A 13 0.47 10.25 0.71
N THR A 14 -0.32 9.74 1.65
CA THR A 14 0.15 8.76 2.64
C THR A 14 -0.93 7.76 3.04
N LEU A 15 -0.52 6.75 3.80
CA LEU A 15 -1.37 5.71 4.37
C LEU A 15 -1.74 6.10 5.80
N LEU A 16 -3.03 6.32 6.04
CA LEU A 16 -3.56 6.68 7.35
C LEU A 16 -4.48 5.58 7.87
N CYS A 17 -4.37 5.30 9.17
CA CYS A 17 -5.29 4.41 9.84
C CYS A 17 -6.73 4.95 9.78
N ILE A 18 -7.70 4.07 9.51
CA ILE A 18 -9.11 4.43 9.54
C ILE A 18 -9.65 4.60 10.96
N ASN A 19 -9.08 3.88 11.94
CA ASN A 19 -9.53 3.88 13.33
C ASN A 19 -8.79 4.92 14.19
N CYS A 20 -7.59 5.34 13.79
CA CYS A 20 -6.77 6.30 14.52
C CYS A 20 -6.51 7.53 13.62
N PRO A 21 -7.28 8.61 13.79
CA PRO A 21 -7.09 9.84 13.02
C PRO A 21 -5.63 10.31 13.07
N ASN A 22 -5.09 10.75 11.94
CA ASN A 22 -3.70 11.25 11.79
C ASN A 22 -2.59 10.24 12.10
N THR A 23 -2.90 8.97 12.39
CA THR A 23 -1.86 7.95 12.59
C THR A 23 -1.46 7.36 11.24
N LEU A 24 -0.18 7.45 10.93
CA LEU A 24 0.41 6.85 9.73
C LEU A 24 0.47 5.32 9.90
N LEU A 25 0.18 4.59 8.83
CA LEU A 25 0.40 3.15 8.81
C LEU A 25 1.87 2.86 8.52
N THR A 26 2.46 1.97 9.32
CA THR A 26 3.80 1.43 9.11
C THR A 26 3.73 0.34 8.05
N VAL A 27 4.63 0.39 7.06
CA VAL A 27 4.73 -0.63 6.01
C VAL A 27 5.96 -1.50 6.33
N PRO A 28 5.79 -2.66 7.00
CA PRO A 28 6.89 -3.57 7.24
C PRO A 28 7.46 -4.11 5.91
N PRO A 29 8.76 -4.48 5.86
CA PRO A 29 9.40 -5.05 4.68
C PRO A 29 8.98 -6.52 4.45
N SER A 30 7.68 -6.80 4.52
CA SER A 30 7.08 -8.12 4.33
C SER A 30 6.21 -8.11 3.08
N ARG A 31 6.50 -9.02 2.14
CA ARG A 31 5.69 -9.26 0.95
C ARG A 31 5.08 -10.66 1.02
N TYR A 32 3.86 -10.78 0.52
CA TYR A 32 3.07 -12.01 0.51
C TYR A 32 2.62 -12.29 -0.92
N THR A 33 2.52 -13.56 -1.30
CA THR A 33 1.96 -13.96 -2.60
C THR A 33 0.73 -14.81 -2.35
N LEU A 34 -0.42 -14.36 -2.84
CA LEU A 34 -1.63 -15.17 -2.87
C LEU A 34 -1.67 -15.94 -4.18
N GLN A 35 -1.75 -17.26 -4.07
CA GLN A 35 -1.99 -18.14 -5.21
C GLN A 35 -3.50 -18.25 -5.47
N PRO A 36 -3.94 -18.17 -6.72
CA PRO A 36 -5.33 -18.41 -7.08
C PRO A 36 -5.65 -19.89 -6.93
N ASP A 37 -6.88 -20.21 -6.53
CA ASP A 37 -7.38 -21.58 -6.60
C ASP A 37 -7.58 -22.02 -8.06
N ASP A 38 -7.62 -23.33 -8.28
CA ASP A 38 -7.81 -23.93 -9.61
C ASP A 38 -9.18 -23.60 -10.25
N SER A 39 -10.11 -23.04 -9.48
CA SER A 39 -11.46 -22.67 -9.92
C SER A 39 -11.50 -21.33 -10.68
N PHE A 40 -10.42 -20.55 -10.69
CA PHE A 40 -10.37 -19.28 -11.40
C PHE A 40 -10.18 -19.48 -12.90
N ALA A 41 -11.04 -18.85 -13.72
CA ALA A 41 -10.96 -18.92 -15.18
C ALA A 41 -9.64 -18.34 -15.74
N THR A 42 -9.03 -17.40 -15.03
CA THR A 42 -7.72 -16.82 -15.35
C THR A 42 -6.89 -16.74 -14.06
N PRO A 43 -6.12 -17.79 -13.72
CA PRO A 43 -5.33 -17.81 -12.51
C PRO A 43 -4.17 -16.81 -12.61
N GLN A 44 -4.13 -15.84 -11.71
CA GLN A 44 -3.01 -14.92 -11.55
C GLN A 44 -2.61 -14.84 -10.08
N ALA A 45 -1.31 -15.06 -9.81
CA ALA A 45 -0.74 -14.83 -8.49
C ALA A 45 -0.72 -13.33 -8.15
N LEU A 46 -1.10 -12.99 -6.92
CA LEU A 46 -1.14 -11.61 -6.44
C LEU A 46 -0.04 -11.37 -5.41
N SER A 47 0.91 -10.50 -5.75
CA SER A 47 1.86 -9.97 -4.78
C SER A 47 1.20 -8.86 -3.96
N LEU A 48 1.23 -9.00 -2.65
CA LEU A 48 0.66 -8.10 -1.67
C LEU A 48 1.71 -7.68 -0.65
N PHE A 49 1.46 -6.55 0.03
CA PHE A 49 2.15 -6.19 1.26
C PHE A 49 1.15 -5.60 2.25
N ALA A 50 1.56 -5.52 3.51
CA ALA A 50 0.72 -5.04 4.60
C ALA A 50 1.10 -3.61 5.00
N ALA A 51 0.11 -2.84 5.45
CA ALA A 51 0.30 -1.60 6.18
C ALA A 51 -0.43 -1.72 7.53
N VAL A 52 0.28 -1.46 8.62
CA VAL A 52 -0.16 -1.77 9.99
C VAL A 52 -0.19 -0.49 10.83
N CYS A 53 -1.23 -0.32 11.63
CA CYS A 53 -1.30 0.73 12.64
C CYS A 53 -0.72 0.21 13.94
N ASP A 54 0.42 0.76 14.36
CA ASP A 54 1.08 0.34 15.60
C ASP A 54 0.29 0.73 16.86
N THR A 55 -0.67 1.66 16.74
CA THR A 55 -1.52 2.10 17.87
C THR A 55 -2.69 1.17 18.16
N CYS A 56 -3.38 0.66 17.12
CA CYS A 56 -4.59 -0.15 17.29
C CYS A 56 -4.53 -1.54 16.64
N GLY A 57 -3.42 -1.90 16.00
CA GLY A 57 -3.24 -3.19 15.32
C GLY A 57 -4.00 -3.33 14.00
N TYR A 58 -4.73 -2.30 13.57
CA TYR A 58 -5.45 -2.32 12.29
C TYR A 58 -4.48 -2.58 11.13
N THR A 59 -4.80 -3.55 10.29
CA THR A 59 -3.95 -4.00 9.18
C THR A 59 -4.72 -3.94 7.87
N GLU A 60 -4.08 -3.36 6.85
CA GLU A 60 -4.58 -3.33 5.48
C GLU A 60 -3.62 -4.06 4.54
N LEU A 61 -4.18 -4.72 3.52
CA LEU A 61 -3.41 -5.37 2.45
C LEU A 61 -3.49 -4.55 1.17
N TYR A 62 -2.35 -4.36 0.54
CA TYR A 62 -2.20 -3.63 -0.71
C TYR A 62 -1.63 -4.55 -1.78
N LYS A 63 -2.21 -4.49 -2.99
CA LYS A 63 -1.62 -5.13 -4.18
C LYS A 63 -0.38 -4.34 -4.60
N GLU A 64 0.72 -5.04 -4.80
CA GLU A 64 1.94 -4.46 -5.35
C GLU A 64 1.66 -3.97 -6.79
N GLY A 65 2.02 -2.72 -7.08
CA GLY A 65 1.64 -2.06 -8.31
C GLY A 65 1.93 -0.55 -8.33
N PRO A 66 1.44 0.20 -9.33
CA PRO A 66 1.83 1.60 -9.60
C PRO A 66 1.59 2.57 -8.44
N LEU A 67 0.70 2.23 -7.50
CA LEU A 67 0.42 3.03 -6.30
C LEU A 67 1.64 3.23 -5.40
N PHE A 68 2.68 2.40 -5.55
CA PHE A 68 3.93 2.44 -4.78
C PHE A 68 5.17 2.57 -5.66
N GLN A 69 5.04 3.14 -6.87
CA GLN A 69 6.19 3.71 -7.56
C GLN A 69 6.65 4.93 -6.76
N GLY A 70 7.46 4.67 -5.73
CA GLY A 70 8.15 5.71 -4.97
C GLY A 70 8.89 6.60 -5.96
N GLY A 71 8.77 7.92 -5.76
CA GLY A 71 9.16 8.98 -6.70
C GLY A 71 10.48 8.73 -7.42
N ARG A 72 10.43 7.93 -8.48
CA ARG A 72 11.42 7.94 -9.53
C ARG A 72 10.99 9.11 -10.37
N SER A 73 11.54 10.27 -10.02
CA SER A 73 11.55 11.44 -10.88
C SER A 73 11.71 10.96 -12.31
N GLU A 74 10.84 11.44 -13.18
CA GLU A 74 11.04 11.43 -14.62
C GLU A 74 12.28 12.29 -14.92
N GLU A 75 13.47 11.82 -14.54
CA GLU A 75 14.73 12.33 -15.06
C GLU A 75 15.03 11.55 -16.34
N GLY A 76 14.57 12.17 -17.43
CA GLY A 76 15.26 12.15 -18.72
C GLY A 76 15.29 10.82 -19.46
N GLU A 77 14.35 10.64 -20.37
CA GLU A 77 14.64 9.94 -21.63
C GLU A 77 14.46 10.92 -22.80
N SER A 78 15.64 11.28 -23.32
CA SER A 78 16.07 11.85 -24.61
C SER A 78 15.07 12.48 -25.58
#